data_AF-A0A955FK57-F1
#
_entry.id   AF-A0A955FK57-F1
#
_cell.length_a   1.000
_cell.length_b   1.000
_cell.length_c   1.000
_cell.angle_alpha   90.00
_cell.angle_beta   90.00
_cell.angle_gamma   90.00
#
_symmetry.space_group_name_H-M   'P 1'
#
loop_
_entity.id
_entity.type
_entity.pdbx_description
1 polymer ?
#
loop_
_entity_poly.entity_id
_entity_poly.type
_entity_poly.pdbx_seq_one_letter_code
_entity_poly.pdbx_strand_id
1 'polypeptide(L)'
;MLKKKLLIIAGAVFAFGLLSFGAAHAQEFRSGDNLNVAKSEKIERTLFIAGNQLNIDADVDGDIFCAGQNITINGAVKGDVFCAGQNITINGPVSGGVRVAGQTIDVNSVVEGSVSVAVSKFNLGANGKVTRDLSVVSETTDLNGDVARDVAFSGTKL
;
A
#
# COMPACT_ATOMS: atom_id res chain seq x y z
N MET A 1 17.07 59.76 8.33
CA MET A 1 17.70 58.42 8.42
C MET A 1 16.75 57.28 8.86
N LEU A 2 15.56 57.57 9.42
CA LEU A 2 14.64 56.53 9.95
C LEU A 2 13.92 55.67 8.88
N LYS A 3 13.56 56.23 7.72
CA LYS A 3 12.77 55.52 6.68
C LYS A 3 13.53 54.37 5.98
N LYS A 4 14.86 54.44 5.88
CA LYS A 4 15.69 53.38 5.26
C LYS A 4 15.87 52.16 6.18
N LYS A 5 15.85 52.34 7.50
CA LYS A 5 15.96 51.24 8.48
C LYS A 5 14.66 50.40 8.56
N LEU A 6 13.50 51.03 8.36
CA LEU A 6 12.20 50.35 8.38
C LEU A 6 11.99 49.41 7.18
N LEU A 7 12.49 49.79 6.00
CA LEU A 7 12.47 48.95 4.79
C LEU A 7 13.32 47.68 4.91
N ILE A 8 14.46 47.75 5.62
CA ILE A 8 15.35 46.59 5.84
C ILE A 8 14.71 45.61 6.83
N ILE A 9 14.03 46.10 7.87
CA ILE A 9 13.34 45.27 8.86
C ILE A 9 12.11 44.58 8.23
N ALA A 10 11.36 45.29 7.37
CA ALA A 10 10.23 44.70 6.65
C ALA A 10 10.66 43.59 5.67
N GLY A 11 11.79 43.76 4.97
CA GLY A 11 12.35 42.73 4.09
C GLY A 11 12.88 41.50 4.84
N ALA A 12 13.46 41.69 6.03
CA ALA A 12 13.96 40.59 6.85
C ALA A 12 12.82 39.75 7.47
N VAL A 13 11.71 40.36 7.86
CA VAL A 13 10.52 39.64 8.36
C VAL A 13 9.83 38.85 7.24
N PHE A 14 9.81 39.39 6.02
CA PHE A 14 9.28 38.66 4.85
C PHE A 14 10.18 37.48 4.44
N ALA A 15 11.50 37.62 4.53
CA ALA A 15 12.45 36.52 4.30
C ALA A 15 12.39 35.43 5.38
N PHE A 16 12.07 35.78 6.63
CA PHE A 16 11.96 34.81 7.73
C PHE A 16 10.60 34.11 7.78
N GLY A 17 9.51 34.76 7.34
CA GLY A 17 8.19 34.14 7.18
C GLY A 17 8.13 33.08 6.07
N LEU A 18 9.04 33.16 5.09
CA LEU A 18 9.16 32.17 4.00
C LEU A 18 9.87 30.86 4.43
N LEU A 19 10.41 30.77 5.66
CA LEU A 19 11.02 29.54 6.18
C LEU A 19 10.06 28.72 7.07
N SER A 20 8.85 29.25 7.30
CA SER A 20 7.77 28.61 8.05
C SER A 20 6.67 28.01 7.17
N PHE A 21 6.91 27.87 5.86
CA PHE A 21 6.08 26.95 5.06
C PHE A 21 6.39 25.55 5.54
N GLY A 22 5.47 24.97 6.31
CA GLY A 22 5.53 23.59 6.77
C GLY A 22 5.95 22.68 5.63
N ALA A 23 6.83 21.73 5.94
CA ALA A 23 7.32 20.75 4.99
C ALA A 23 6.14 20.24 4.13
N ALA A 24 6.18 20.53 2.84
CA ALA A 24 5.29 19.86 1.90
C ALA A 24 5.59 18.37 2.06
N HIS A 25 4.69 17.62 2.70
CA HIS A 25 4.78 16.18 2.76
C HIS A 25 4.59 15.67 1.33
N ALA A 26 5.70 15.52 0.61
CA ALA A 26 5.68 15.00 -0.74
C ALA A 26 5.25 13.52 -0.65
N GLN A 27 4.06 13.24 -1.16
CA GLN A 27 3.58 11.89 -1.38
C GLN A 27 4.50 11.19 -2.37
N GLU A 28 4.79 9.91 -2.13
CA GLU A 28 5.73 9.16 -2.95
C GLU A 28 5.00 8.51 -4.11
N PHE A 29 5.25 9.03 -5.31
CA PHE A 29 4.72 8.48 -6.57
C PHE A 29 5.84 7.83 -7.36
N ARG A 30 5.64 6.58 -7.78
CA ARG A 30 6.55 5.84 -8.65
C ARG A 30 5.79 5.32 -9.87
N SER A 31 6.36 5.52 -11.06
CA SER A 31 5.79 5.03 -12.31
C SER A 31 6.90 4.58 -13.26
N GLY A 32 6.65 3.49 -13.99
CA GLY A 32 7.59 2.89 -14.94
C GLY A 32 7.19 1.47 -15.32
N ASP A 33 7.96 0.81 -16.18
CA ASP A 33 7.62 -0.57 -16.60
C ASP A 33 7.93 -1.62 -15.53
N ASN A 34 9.17 -1.65 -15.06
CA ASN A 34 9.61 -2.57 -14.01
C ASN A 34 10.15 -1.76 -12.84
N LEU A 35 9.44 -1.78 -11.71
CA LEU A 35 9.78 -1.01 -10.53
C LEU A 35 10.15 -1.94 -9.39
N ASN A 36 11.33 -1.73 -8.84
CA ASN A 36 11.78 -2.39 -7.62
C ASN A 36 11.95 -1.33 -6.52
N VAL A 37 11.20 -1.48 -5.43
CA VAL A 37 11.36 -0.67 -4.21
C VAL A 37 12.14 -1.54 -3.24
N ALA A 38 13.45 -1.36 -3.20
CA ALA A 38 14.35 -2.27 -2.51
C ALA A 38 14.21 -2.17 -0.99
N LYS A 39 14.51 -3.25 -0.27
CA LYS A 39 14.44 -3.30 1.20
C LYS A 39 15.24 -2.20 1.93
N SER A 40 16.30 -1.69 1.32
CA SER A 40 17.10 -0.58 1.87
C SER A 40 16.37 0.76 1.85
N GLU A 41 15.32 0.88 1.04
CA GLU A 41 14.49 2.07 0.94
C GLU A 41 13.42 1.98 2.03
N LYS A 42 13.48 2.84 3.04
CA LYS A 42 12.40 2.93 4.03
C LYS A 42 11.37 3.93 3.52
N ILE A 43 10.13 3.50 3.32
CA ILE A 43 9.06 4.38 2.84
C ILE A 43 8.25 4.83 4.06
N GLU A 44 8.54 6.03 4.57
CA GLU A 44 7.93 6.54 5.81
C GLU A 44 6.54 7.19 5.62
N ARG A 45 5.86 6.86 4.53
CA ARG A 45 4.61 7.48 4.10
C ARG A 45 3.83 6.55 3.16
N THR A 46 2.65 6.99 2.75
CA THR A 46 1.87 6.30 1.73
C THR A 46 2.62 6.22 0.39
N LEU A 47 2.70 5.01 -0.16
CA LEU A 47 3.32 4.72 -1.46
C LEU A 47 2.26 4.61 -2.55
N PHE A 48 2.42 5.38 -3.62
CA PHE A 48 1.63 5.29 -4.83
C PHE A 48 2.53 4.79 -5.95
N ILE A 49 2.23 3.61 -6.49
CA ILE A 49 3.13 2.95 -7.45
C ILE A 49 2.37 2.28 -8.59
N ALA A 50 2.75 2.56 -9.82
CA ALA A 50 2.12 1.98 -11.01
C ALA A 50 3.15 1.50 -12.03
N GLY A 51 2.92 0.34 -12.64
CA GLY A 51 3.84 -0.22 -13.62
C GLY A 51 3.45 -1.60 -14.11
N ASN A 52 4.21 -2.20 -15.03
CA ASN A 52 3.91 -3.55 -15.50
C ASN A 52 4.31 -4.62 -14.47
N GLN A 53 5.52 -4.51 -13.92
CA GLN A 53 6.06 -5.40 -12.89
C GLN A 53 6.47 -4.57 -11.68
N LEU A 54 5.88 -4.87 -10.52
CA LEU A 54 6.13 -4.18 -9.26
C LEU A 54 6.66 -5.17 -8.23
N ASN A 55 7.86 -4.91 -7.71
CA ASN A 55 8.41 -5.62 -6.56
C ASN A 55 8.68 -4.64 -5.42
N ILE A 56 7.96 -4.79 -4.31
CA ILE A 56 8.00 -3.89 -3.15
C ILE A 56 8.60 -4.67 -1.97
N ASP A 57 9.92 -4.62 -1.86
CA ASP A 57 10.71 -5.27 -0.80
C ASP A 57 10.89 -4.37 0.43
N ALA A 58 10.64 -3.07 0.27
CA ALA A 58 10.70 -2.04 1.30
C ALA A 58 9.57 -2.16 2.33
N ASP A 59 9.90 -1.90 3.60
CA ASP A 59 8.89 -1.63 4.62
C ASP A 59 8.25 -0.26 4.37
N VAL A 60 6.92 -0.22 4.45
CA VAL A 60 6.09 0.97 4.22
C VAL A 60 5.37 1.35 5.51
N ASP A 61 5.77 2.47 6.12
CA ASP A 61 5.13 3.05 7.31
C ASP A 61 3.87 3.87 6.93
N GLY A 62 3.06 3.35 6.01
CA GLY A 62 1.84 3.98 5.49
C GLY A 62 1.02 2.99 4.67
N ASP A 63 0.08 3.50 3.87
CA ASP A 63 -0.69 2.66 2.94
C ASP A 63 0.07 2.43 1.62
N ILE A 64 -0.32 1.40 0.87
CA ILE A 64 0.11 1.18 -0.51
C ILE A 64 -1.09 1.32 -1.42
N PHE A 65 -0.97 2.18 -2.43
CA PHE A 65 -1.86 2.24 -3.59
C PHE A 65 -1.08 1.78 -4.80
N CYS A 66 -1.48 0.67 -5.43
CA CYS A 66 -0.73 0.13 -6.55
C CYS A 66 -1.56 -0.38 -7.73
N ALA A 67 -0.99 -0.28 -8.93
CA ALA A 67 -1.60 -0.78 -10.15
C ALA A 67 -0.55 -1.39 -11.08
N GLY A 68 -0.76 -2.63 -11.53
CA GLY A 68 0.17 -3.25 -12.46
C GLY A 68 -0.24 -4.61 -12.98
N GLN A 69 0.55 -5.23 -13.87
CA GLN A 69 0.24 -6.59 -14.31
C GLN A 69 0.61 -7.59 -13.23
N ASN A 70 1.84 -7.50 -12.73
CA ASN A 70 2.38 -8.39 -11.72
C ASN A 70 2.87 -7.55 -10.54
N ILE A 71 2.38 -7.85 -9.34
CA ILE A 71 2.63 -7.07 -8.13
C ILE A 71 3.05 -8.03 -7.02
N THR A 72 4.24 -7.83 -6.47
CA THR A 72 4.73 -8.57 -5.30
C THR A 72 5.04 -7.60 -4.17
N ILE A 73 4.45 -7.83 -2.99
CA ILE A 73 4.67 -7.03 -1.78
C ILE A 73 5.32 -7.94 -0.74
N ASN A 74 6.62 -7.76 -0.52
CA ASN A 74 7.41 -8.57 0.41
C ASN A 74 7.68 -7.82 1.74
N GLY A 75 7.77 -6.50 1.71
CA GLY A 75 7.98 -5.68 2.90
C GLY A 75 6.72 -5.54 3.77
N ALA A 76 6.91 -5.18 5.03
CA ALA A 76 5.80 -4.93 5.96
C ALA A 76 5.06 -3.64 5.61
N VAL A 77 3.73 -3.65 5.73
CA VAL A 77 2.87 -2.49 5.49
C VAL A 77 2.16 -2.12 6.79
N LYS A 78 2.44 -0.92 7.31
CA LYS A 78 1.81 -0.44 8.56
C LYS A 78 0.38 0.06 8.37
N GLY A 79 0.03 0.47 7.15
CA GLY A 79 -1.31 0.87 6.78
C GLY A 79 -2.08 -0.21 6.01
N ASP A 80 -2.96 0.25 5.13
CA ASP A 80 -3.78 -0.57 4.24
C ASP A 80 -3.09 -0.84 2.89
N VAL A 81 -3.52 -1.90 2.19
CA VAL A 81 -3.10 -2.19 0.81
C VAL A 81 -4.31 -2.09 -0.12
N PHE A 82 -4.18 -1.24 -1.14
CA PHE A 82 -5.16 -1.04 -2.21
C PHE A 82 -4.50 -1.28 -3.56
N CYS A 83 -4.77 -2.41 -4.20
CA CYS A 83 -4.09 -2.73 -5.45
C CYS A 83 -4.99 -3.38 -6.52
N ALA A 84 -4.69 -3.08 -7.78
CA ALA A 84 -5.34 -3.71 -8.92
C ALA A 84 -4.29 -4.28 -9.89
N GLY A 85 -4.42 -5.55 -10.27
CA GLY A 85 -3.49 -6.16 -11.22
C GLY A 85 -3.87 -7.56 -11.69
N GLN A 86 -3.16 -8.12 -12.67
CA GLN A 86 -3.44 -9.50 -13.09
C GLN A 86 -3.05 -10.48 -11.98
N ASN A 87 -1.83 -10.35 -11.48
CA ASN A 87 -1.27 -11.19 -10.43
C ASN A 87 -0.82 -10.31 -9.25
N ILE A 88 -1.36 -10.57 -8.06
CA ILE A 88 -0.95 -9.88 -6.83
C ILE A 88 -0.55 -10.91 -5.79
N THR A 89 0.68 -10.82 -5.29
CA THR A 89 1.19 -11.66 -4.22
C THR A 89 1.59 -10.79 -3.03
N ILE A 90 0.98 -11.05 -1.87
CA ILE A 90 1.25 -10.34 -0.61
C ILE A 90 1.93 -11.31 0.35
N ASN A 91 3.25 -11.12 0.54
CA ASN A 91 4.09 -11.94 1.42
C ASN A 91 4.46 -11.22 2.72
N GLY A 92 4.48 -9.88 2.72
CA GLY A 92 4.74 -9.07 3.90
C GLY A 92 3.49 -8.91 4.79
N PRO A 93 3.65 -8.77 6.12
CA PRO A 93 2.52 -8.53 7.02
C PRO A 93 1.88 -7.16 6.77
N VAL A 94 0.56 -7.08 6.94
CA VAL A 94 -0.24 -5.85 6.78
C VAL A 94 -0.98 -5.56 8.09
N SER A 95 -0.65 -4.45 8.75
CA SER A 95 -1.33 -4.04 9.99
C SER A 95 -2.72 -3.43 9.74
N GLY A 96 -2.98 -2.94 8.54
CA GLY A 96 -4.31 -2.53 8.08
C GLY A 96 -5.10 -3.65 7.42
N GLY A 97 -6.03 -3.26 6.55
CA GLY A 97 -6.79 -4.14 5.67
C GLY A 97 -6.22 -4.22 4.26
N VAL A 98 -6.71 -5.21 3.50
CA VAL A 98 -6.32 -5.43 2.10
C VAL A 98 -7.57 -5.33 1.23
N ARG A 99 -7.53 -4.50 0.19
CA ARG A 99 -8.60 -4.33 -0.80
C ARG A 99 -8.00 -4.43 -2.19
N VAL A 100 -8.23 -5.55 -2.85
CA VAL A 100 -7.51 -5.89 -4.09
C VAL A 100 -8.42 -6.50 -5.15
N ALA A 101 -8.08 -6.26 -6.41
CA ALA A 101 -8.80 -6.84 -7.54
C ALA A 101 -7.86 -7.33 -8.63
N GLY A 102 -8.20 -8.44 -9.29
CA GLY A 102 -7.32 -9.04 -10.29
C GLY A 102 -7.76 -10.34 -10.93
N GLN A 103 -6.81 -11.09 -11.49
CA GLN A 103 -7.05 -12.44 -12.01
C GLN A 103 -6.63 -13.53 -11.02
N THR A 104 -5.45 -13.40 -10.41
CA THR A 104 -4.96 -14.30 -9.36
C THR A 104 -4.38 -13.49 -8.22
N ILE A 105 -4.83 -13.77 -6.99
CA ILE A 105 -4.38 -13.07 -5.80
C ILE A 105 -4.01 -14.09 -4.73
N ASP A 106 -2.76 -14.03 -4.27
CA ASP A 106 -2.20 -14.85 -3.21
C ASP A 106 -1.87 -13.98 -1.99
N VAL A 107 -2.40 -14.34 -0.82
CA VAL A 107 -2.08 -13.72 0.46
C VAL A 107 -1.40 -14.77 1.35
N ASN A 108 -0.11 -14.58 1.61
CA ASN A 108 0.75 -15.52 2.32
C ASN A 108 1.24 -14.98 3.67
N SER A 109 0.55 -13.98 4.22
CA SER A 109 0.97 -13.25 5.42
C SER A 109 -0.18 -12.95 6.36
N VAL A 110 0.15 -12.39 7.53
CA VAL A 110 -0.84 -11.88 8.47
C VAL A 110 -1.38 -10.54 7.98
N VAL A 111 -2.70 -10.45 7.87
CA VAL A 111 -3.46 -9.21 7.72
C VAL A 111 -4.24 -8.99 9.02
N GLU A 112 -3.90 -7.93 9.76
CA GLU A 112 -4.56 -7.61 11.03
C GLU A 112 -5.98 -7.03 10.81
N GLY A 113 -6.23 -6.40 9.66
CA GLY A 113 -7.52 -5.91 9.24
C GLY A 113 -8.38 -6.97 8.53
N SER A 114 -9.39 -6.47 7.81
CA SER A 114 -10.23 -7.29 6.92
C SER A 114 -9.62 -7.35 5.52
N VAL A 115 -9.92 -8.42 4.80
CA VAL A 115 -9.51 -8.63 3.41
C VAL A 115 -10.75 -8.62 2.51
N SER A 116 -10.74 -7.80 1.46
CA SER A 116 -11.82 -7.73 0.47
C SER A 116 -11.24 -7.89 -0.94
N VAL A 117 -11.71 -8.90 -1.67
CA VAL A 117 -11.08 -9.33 -2.92
C VAL A 117 -12.13 -9.57 -3.99
N ALA A 118 -11.87 -9.07 -5.20
CA ALA A 118 -12.61 -9.41 -6.41
C ALA A 118 -11.65 -9.99 -7.46
N VAL A 119 -11.73 -11.29 -7.74
CA VAL A 119 -10.68 -12.00 -8.49
C VAL A 119 -11.20 -13.24 -9.19
N SER A 120 -10.55 -13.76 -10.24
CA SER A 120 -10.91 -15.10 -10.75
C SER A 120 -10.48 -16.21 -9.78
N LYS A 121 -9.23 -16.15 -9.29
CA LYS A 121 -8.69 -17.07 -8.29
C LYS A 121 -8.12 -16.34 -7.07
N PHE A 122 -8.65 -16.65 -5.88
CA PHE A 122 -8.06 -16.23 -4.60
C PHE A 122 -7.39 -17.40 -3.90
N ASN A 123 -6.25 -17.15 -3.26
CA ASN A 123 -5.57 -18.09 -2.39
C ASN A 123 -5.17 -17.40 -1.10
N LEU A 124 -5.67 -17.90 0.03
CA LEU A 124 -5.08 -17.63 1.33
C LEU A 124 -4.12 -18.78 1.63
N GLY A 125 -2.82 -18.53 1.51
CA GLY A 125 -1.78 -19.54 1.71
C GLY A 125 -1.75 -20.06 3.16
N ALA A 126 -1.00 -21.14 3.41
CA ALA A 126 -0.92 -21.76 4.74
C ALA A 126 -0.37 -20.83 5.85
N ASN A 127 0.41 -19.80 5.47
CA ASN A 127 0.89 -18.76 6.39
C ASN A 127 -0.03 -17.52 6.40
N GLY A 128 -1.07 -17.51 5.57
CA GLY A 128 -2.05 -16.45 5.48
C GLY A 128 -2.96 -16.45 6.70
N LYS A 129 -3.09 -15.30 7.35
CA LYS A 129 -4.01 -15.13 8.48
C LYS A 129 -4.76 -13.81 8.36
N VAL A 130 -6.08 -13.87 8.26
CA VAL A 130 -6.94 -12.68 8.32
C VAL A 130 -7.52 -12.57 9.72
N THR A 131 -7.11 -11.54 10.47
CA THR A 131 -7.50 -11.38 11.89
C THR A 131 -8.94 -10.88 12.03
N ARG A 132 -9.49 -10.26 10.99
CA ARG A 132 -10.91 -9.87 10.94
C ARG A 132 -11.67 -10.72 9.93
N ASP A 133 -12.36 -10.05 9.01
CA ASP A 133 -13.33 -10.65 8.10
C ASP A 133 -12.69 -10.79 6.71
N LEU A 134 -13.01 -11.88 6.02
CA LEU A 134 -12.60 -12.13 4.64
C LEU A 134 -13.84 -12.08 3.74
N SER A 135 -13.87 -11.15 2.79
CA SER A 135 -14.91 -11.04 1.76
C SER A 135 -14.30 -11.30 0.38
N VAL A 136 -14.72 -12.36 -0.29
CA VAL A 136 -14.17 -12.77 -1.58
C VAL A 136 -15.27 -12.94 -2.61
N VAL A 137 -15.11 -12.28 -3.75
CA VAL A 137 -15.86 -12.53 -4.97
C VAL A 137 -14.91 -13.20 -5.95
N SER A 138 -15.11 -14.48 -6.24
CA SER A 138 -14.24 -15.19 -7.17
C SER A 138 -14.80 -16.47 -7.77
N GLU A 139 -14.30 -16.90 -8.93
CA GLU A 139 -14.62 -18.22 -9.46
C GLU A 139 -14.09 -19.32 -8.54
N THR A 140 -12.83 -19.24 -8.09
CA THR A 140 -12.21 -20.20 -7.18
C THR A 140 -11.54 -19.50 -6.02
N THR A 141 -11.83 -19.95 -4.81
CA THR A 141 -11.14 -19.55 -3.58
C THR A 141 -10.49 -20.80 -2.95
N ASP A 142 -9.19 -20.75 -2.67
CA ASP A 142 -8.49 -21.76 -1.90
C ASP A 142 -8.11 -21.16 -0.51
N LEU A 143 -8.68 -21.68 0.58
CA LEU A 143 -8.38 -21.22 1.95
C LEU A 143 -7.53 -22.25 2.71
N ASN A 144 -6.21 -22.11 2.61
CA ASN A 144 -5.26 -22.96 3.33
C ASN A 144 -4.79 -22.35 4.65
N GLY A 145 -5.07 -21.07 4.87
CA GLY A 145 -4.75 -20.32 6.09
C GLY A 145 -5.95 -20.09 7.00
N ASP A 146 -5.78 -19.19 7.97
CA ASP A 146 -6.78 -18.93 9.02
C ASP A 146 -7.53 -17.62 8.79
N VAL A 147 -8.85 -17.64 8.98
CA VAL A 147 -9.68 -16.43 9.11
C VAL A 147 -10.28 -16.44 10.50
N ALA A 148 -9.97 -15.43 11.32
CA ALA A 148 -10.30 -15.43 12.74
C ALA A 148 -11.77 -15.07 13.02
N ARG A 149 -12.45 -14.42 12.07
CA ARG A 149 -13.87 -14.06 12.17
C ARG A 149 -14.65 -14.67 11.01
N ASP A 150 -15.30 -13.84 10.19
CA ASP A 150 -16.28 -14.29 9.22
C ASP A 150 -15.68 -14.39 7.81
N VAL A 151 -16.13 -15.39 7.05
CA VAL A 151 -15.86 -15.51 5.61
C VAL A 151 -17.16 -15.29 4.85
N ALA A 152 -17.20 -14.22 4.04
CA ALA A 152 -18.23 -13.99 3.05
C ALA A 152 -17.67 -14.34 1.67
N PHE A 153 -18.26 -15.34 1.02
CA PHE A 153 -17.82 -15.81 -0.30
C PHE A 153 -18.95 -15.73 -1.32
N SER A 154 -18.63 -15.25 -2.52
CA SER A 154 -19.52 -15.29 -3.67
C SER A 154 -18.77 -15.81 -4.90
N GLY A 155 -19.15 -16.99 -5.37
CA GLY A 155 -18.77 -17.49 -6.67
C GLY A 155 -18.89 -19.00 -6.78
N THR A 156 -18.01 -19.64 -7.55
CA THR A 156 -18.28 -21.00 -8.03
C THR A 156 -17.75 -22.08 -7.10
N LYS A 157 -16.52 -21.91 -6.58
CA LYS A 157 -15.84 -22.90 -5.75
C LYS A 157 -15.09 -22.26 -4.59
N LEU A 158 -15.26 -22.87 -3.41
CA LEU A 158 -14.52 -22.63 -2.18
C LEU A 158 -13.93 -23.95 -1.68
#